data_AF-A0A345LVI1-F1
#
_entry.id   AF-A0A345LVI1-F1
#
_cell.length_a   1.000
_cell.length_b   1.000
_cell.length_c   1.000
_cell.angle_alpha   90.00
_cell.angle_beta   90.00
_cell.angle_gamma   90.00
#
_symmetry.space_group_name_H-M   'P 1'
#
loop_
_entity.id
_entity.type
_entity.pdbx_description
1 polymer ?
#
loop_
_entity_poly.entity_id
_entity_poly.type
_entity_poly.pdbx_seq_one_letter_code
_entity_poly.pdbx_strand_id
1 'polypeptide(L)'
;MKRINRYQAEDFITTLGDVILNYDEVTVSQKHDIVIGLEPEQVDNFESLKGFIVEISKAIPDFDNQVQRYFYHRNKESDFPHNLNVIYIEGNTVILDYWSEMVNNQFTMTFQYNSGVWKLIDANGRSPK
;
A
#
# COMPACT_ATOMS: atom_id res chain seq x y z
N MET A 1 -14.32 -16.65 6.69
CA MET A 1 -13.66 -15.45 6.14
C MET A 1 -12.90 -15.86 4.88
N LYS A 2 -13.47 -15.63 3.70
CA LYS A 2 -12.70 -15.51 2.44
C LYS A 2 -12.55 -13.99 2.30
N ARG A 3 -11.40 -13.32 2.18
CA ARG A 3 -10.04 -13.69 1.73
C ARG A 3 -8.96 -12.97 2.57
N ILE A 4 -8.40 -13.56 3.63
CA ILE A 4 -7.08 -13.10 4.11
C ILE A 4 -6.04 -13.57 3.09
N ASN A 5 -4.97 -12.80 2.88
CA ASN A 5 -3.84 -13.09 1.99
C ASN A 5 -4.20 -13.01 0.50
N ARG A 6 -4.82 -11.90 0.07
CA ARG A 6 -5.05 -11.63 -1.37
C ARG A 6 -3.74 -11.52 -2.14
N TYR A 7 -2.73 -11.00 -1.47
CA TYR A 7 -1.40 -10.75 -1.97
C TYR A 7 -0.41 -11.70 -1.31
N GLN A 8 0.51 -12.27 -2.10
CA GLN A 8 1.62 -13.09 -1.61
C GLN A 8 2.92 -12.29 -1.72
N ALA A 9 3.89 -12.53 -0.84
CA ALA A 9 5.12 -11.73 -0.80
C ALA A 9 5.94 -11.82 -2.10
N GLU A 10 5.92 -12.98 -2.75
CA GLU A 10 6.56 -13.24 -4.04
C GLU A 10 5.94 -12.47 -5.22
N ASP A 11 4.76 -11.88 -5.04
CA ASP A 11 4.13 -11.04 -6.06
C ASP A 11 4.77 -9.64 -6.14
N PHE A 12 5.65 -9.30 -5.19
CA PHE A 12 6.21 -7.96 -5.01
C PHE A 12 7.72 -7.92 -5.20
N ILE A 13 8.24 -6.75 -5.54
CA ILE A 13 9.68 -6.51 -5.59
C ILE A 13 10.29 -6.62 -4.19
N THR A 14 11.45 -7.26 -4.08
CA THR A 14 12.10 -7.50 -2.77
C THR A 14 13.55 -7.06 -2.72
N THR A 15 14.13 -6.61 -3.83
CA THR A 15 15.52 -6.20 -3.94
C THR A 15 15.65 -4.81 -4.55
N LEU A 16 16.76 -4.11 -4.26
CA LEU A 16 17.05 -2.78 -4.81
C LEU A 16 17.18 -2.78 -6.35
N GLY A 17 17.63 -3.89 -6.94
CA GLY A 17 17.81 -4.01 -8.39
C GLY A 17 16.49 -4.04 -9.16
N ASP A 18 15.40 -4.39 -8.48
CA ASP A 18 14.05 -4.46 -9.06
C ASP A 18 13.31 -3.10 -8.97
N VAL A 19 13.87 -2.13 -8.23
CA VAL A 19 13.27 -0.80 -8.07
C VAL A 19 13.64 0.08 -9.25
N ILE A 20 12.73 0.14 -10.23
CA ILE A 20 12.89 0.90 -11.47
C ILE A 20 11.87 2.04 -11.47
N LEU A 21 12.39 3.27 -11.59
CA LEU A 21 11.56 4.45 -11.78
C LEU A 21 11.14 4.58 -13.24
N ASN A 22 9.85 4.76 -13.48
CA ASN A 22 9.27 5.08 -14.77
C ASN A 22 8.49 6.38 -14.65
N TYR A 23 9.07 7.48 -15.17
CA TYR A 23 8.59 8.85 -14.94
C TYR A 23 8.51 9.17 -13.44
N ASP A 24 7.32 9.09 -12.86
CA ASP A 24 6.96 9.38 -11.48
C ASP A 24 6.46 8.15 -10.72
N GLU A 25 6.53 6.96 -11.33
CA GLU A 25 5.97 5.74 -10.75
C GLU A 25 7.01 4.62 -10.62
N VAL A 26 6.86 3.81 -9.58
CA VAL A 26 7.59 2.56 -9.40
C VAL A 26 6.59 1.42 -9.32
N THR A 27 6.62 0.52 -10.30
CA THR A 27 5.82 -0.71 -10.25
C THR A 27 6.36 -1.64 -9.17
N VAL A 28 5.56 -1.88 -8.13
CA VAL A 28 5.93 -2.77 -7.02
C VAL A 28 5.35 -4.17 -7.16
N SER A 29 4.33 -4.35 -8.00
CA SER A 29 3.81 -5.66 -8.41
C SER A 29 3.25 -5.55 -9.83
N GLN A 30 3.90 -6.21 -10.79
CA GLN A 30 3.38 -6.32 -12.16
C GLN A 30 2.13 -7.19 -12.24
N LYS A 31 2.03 -8.22 -11.38
CA LYS A 31 0.93 -9.18 -11.38
C LYS A 31 -0.41 -8.54 -10.98
N HIS A 32 -0.34 -7.53 -10.11
CA HIS A 32 -1.50 -6.85 -9.54
C HIS A 32 -1.64 -5.41 -10.03
N ASP A 33 -0.76 -4.96 -10.91
CA ASP A 33 -0.71 -3.59 -11.43
C ASP A 33 -0.67 -2.53 -10.31
N ILE A 34 0.20 -2.77 -9.31
CA ILE A 34 0.34 -1.88 -8.15
C ILE A 34 1.60 -1.04 -8.32
N VAL A 35 1.44 0.27 -8.14
CA VAL A 35 2.53 1.26 -8.24
C VAL A 35 2.69 2.06 -6.95
N ILE A 36 3.90 2.54 -6.70
CA ILE A 36 4.16 3.66 -5.81
C ILE A 36 4.30 4.91 -6.67
N GLY A 37 3.42 5.89 -6.47
CA GLY A 37 3.50 7.21 -7.09
C GLY A 37 4.43 8.12 -6.30
N LEU A 38 5.30 8.86 -7.00
CA LEU A 38 6.30 9.74 -6.43
C LEU A 38 6.06 11.19 -6.85
N GLU A 39 6.13 12.11 -5.90
CA GLU A 39 6.12 13.55 -6.17
C GLU A 39 7.46 13.99 -6.81
N PRO A 40 7.52 15.16 -7.49
CA PRO A 40 8.73 15.63 -8.18
C PRO A 40 9.99 15.63 -7.31
N GLU A 41 9.87 16.06 -6.06
CA GLU A 41 10.98 16.07 -5.08
C GLU A 41 11.45 14.65 -4.68
N GLN A 42 10.55 13.67 -4.75
CA GLN A 42 10.85 12.27 -4.47
C GLN A 42 11.51 11.60 -5.69
N VAL A 43 11.08 11.98 -6.90
CA VAL A 43 11.75 11.61 -8.15
C VAL A 43 13.20 12.11 -8.13
N ASP A 44 13.43 13.37 -7.77
CA ASP A 44 14.78 13.94 -7.65
C ASP A 44 15.66 13.22 -6.63
N ASN A 45 15.05 12.63 -5.59
CA ASN A 45 15.73 11.89 -4.52
C ASN A 45 15.55 10.36 -4.62
N PHE A 46 15.19 9.84 -5.80
CA PHE A 46 14.78 8.45 -6.00
C PHE A 46 15.81 7.42 -5.49
N GLU A 47 17.11 7.64 -5.75
CA GLU A 47 18.17 6.72 -5.33
C GLU A 47 18.20 6.51 -3.81
N SER A 48 17.93 7.56 -3.03
CA SER A 48 17.84 7.47 -1.57
C SER A 48 16.56 6.76 -1.09
N LEU A 49 15.50 6.79 -1.90
CA LEU A 49 14.20 6.20 -1.58
C LEU A 49 14.12 4.71 -1.91
N LYS A 50 14.97 4.16 -2.78
CA LYS A 50 14.91 2.75 -3.19
C LYS A 50 14.83 1.77 -2.02
N GLY A 51 15.65 2.00 -0.98
CA GLY A 51 15.63 1.16 0.23
C GLY A 51 14.26 1.19 0.92
N PHE A 52 13.66 2.36 1.05
CA PHE A 52 12.35 2.51 1.67
C PHE A 52 11.24 1.92 0.80
N ILE A 53 11.31 2.07 -0.52
CA ILE A 53 10.38 1.44 -1.46
C ILE A 53 10.38 -0.10 -1.32
N VAL A 54 11.56 -0.72 -1.17
CA VAL A 54 11.66 -2.16 -0.91
C VAL A 54 10.99 -2.53 0.42
N GLU A 55 11.20 -1.74 1.47
CA GLU A 55 10.56 -1.98 2.78
C GLU A 55 9.03 -1.87 2.70
N ILE A 56 8.51 -0.88 1.97
CA ILE A 56 7.07 -0.74 1.72
C ILE A 56 6.55 -1.95 0.94
N SER A 57 7.23 -2.31 -0.15
CA SER A 57 6.81 -3.39 -1.04
C SER A 57 6.64 -4.72 -0.31
N LYS A 58 7.60 -5.06 0.56
CA LYS A 58 7.52 -6.24 1.44
C LYS A 58 6.36 -6.20 2.43
N ALA A 59 5.95 -5.00 2.86
CA ALA A 59 4.89 -4.83 3.85
C ALA A 59 3.47 -4.83 3.25
N ILE A 60 3.32 -4.72 1.92
CA ILE A 60 2.01 -4.64 1.26
C ILE A 60 1.07 -5.80 1.61
N PRO A 61 1.48 -7.09 1.59
CA PRO A 61 0.59 -8.18 1.97
C PRO A 61 0.03 -8.04 3.40
N ASP A 62 0.86 -7.59 4.34
CA ASP A 62 0.47 -7.38 5.73
C ASP A 62 -0.40 -6.14 5.90
N PHE A 63 -0.15 -5.07 5.15
CA PHE A 63 -1.04 -3.91 5.10
C PHE A 63 -2.42 -4.32 4.61
N ASP A 64 -2.50 -5.01 3.47
CA ASP A 64 -3.76 -5.46 2.88
C ASP A 64 -4.55 -6.34 3.84
N ASN A 65 -3.87 -7.27 4.52
CA ASN A 65 -4.47 -8.09 5.56
C ASN A 65 -5.06 -7.26 6.71
N GLN A 66 -4.37 -6.21 7.15
CA GLN A 66 -4.88 -5.29 8.16
C GLN A 66 -6.08 -4.49 7.65
N VAL A 67 -6.05 -4.05 6.38
CA VAL A 67 -7.17 -3.34 5.73
C VAL A 67 -8.42 -4.21 5.70
N GLN A 68 -8.29 -5.44 5.24
CA GLN A 68 -9.42 -6.37 5.16
C GLN A 68 -9.97 -6.73 6.54
N ARG A 69 -9.10 -6.92 7.54
CA ARG A 69 -9.55 -7.13 8.93
C ARG A 69 -10.32 -5.91 9.45
N TYR A 70 -9.80 -4.71 9.24
CA TYR A 70 -10.47 -3.48 9.65
C TYR A 70 -11.85 -3.34 8.99
N PHE A 71 -11.92 -3.54 7.67
CA PHE A 71 -13.16 -3.47 6.90
C PHE A 71 -14.20 -4.48 7.42
N TYR A 72 -13.81 -5.73 7.64
CA TYR A 72 -14.67 -6.76 8.22
C TYR A 72 -15.18 -6.37 9.60
N HIS A 73 -14.30 -5.89 10.49
CA HIS A 73 -14.72 -5.54 11.86
C HIS A 73 -15.75 -4.40 11.85
N ARG A 74 -15.59 -3.45 10.93
CA ARG A 74 -16.43 -2.26 10.81
C ARG A 74 -17.77 -2.52 10.13
N ASN A 75 -17.78 -3.23 9.01
CA ASN A 75 -18.97 -3.40 8.16
C ASN A 75 -19.65 -4.76 8.35
N LYS A 76 -18.98 -5.73 9.01
CA LYS A 76 -19.38 -7.14 9.10
C LYS A 76 -19.50 -7.83 7.74
N GLU A 77 -18.85 -7.27 6.73
CA GLU A 77 -18.78 -7.80 5.37
C GLU A 77 -17.47 -8.59 5.19
N SER A 78 -17.56 -9.83 4.71
CA SER A 78 -16.39 -10.70 4.52
C SER A 78 -15.52 -10.31 3.34
N ASP A 79 -16.13 -9.68 2.34
CA ASP A 79 -15.51 -9.45 1.05
C ASP A 79 -15.15 -7.97 0.97
N PHE A 80 -13.85 -7.68 0.98
CA PHE A 80 -13.37 -6.32 0.76
C PHE A 80 -13.36 -6.05 -0.76
N PRO A 81 -14.20 -5.13 -1.27
CA PRO A 81 -14.47 -4.99 -2.70
C PRO A 81 -13.45 -4.13 -3.45
N HIS A 82 -12.46 -3.56 -2.74
CA HIS A 82 -11.48 -2.64 -3.31
C HIS A 82 -10.15 -3.32 -3.62
N ASN A 83 -9.57 -3.02 -4.76
CA ASN A 83 -8.23 -3.44 -5.14
C ASN A 83 -7.25 -2.32 -4.84
N LEU A 84 -6.07 -2.66 -4.32
CA LEU A 84 -5.00 -1.68 -4.14
C LEU A 84 -4.57 -1.20 -5.52
N ASN A 85 -4.57 0.11 -5.74
CA ASN A 85 -4.25 0.72 -7.02
C ASN A 85 -2.90 1.46 -6.93
N VAL A 86 -2.86 2.48 -6.07
CA VAL A 86 -1.69 3.35 -5.92
C VAL A 86 -1.28 3.43 -4.46
N ILE A 87 0.02 3.54 -4.23
CA ILE A 87 0.61 3.80 -2.92
C ILE A 87 1.34 5.14 -2.98
N TYR A 88 1.13 6.00 -1.98
CA TYR A 88 1.83 7.27 -1.85
C TYR A 88 2.76 7.25 -0.64
N ILE A 89 3.87 7.97 -0.74
CA ILE A 89 4.86 8.14 0.34
C ILE A 89 4.81 9.60 0.81
N GLU A 90 4.69 9.81 2.12
CA GLU A 90 4.75 11.14 2.75
C GLU A 90 5.65 11.08 3.99
N GLY A 91 6.94 11.35 3.80
CA GLY A 91 7.93 11.22 4.86
C GLY A 91 8.02 9.79 5.39
N ASN A 92 7.62 9.57 6.65
CA ASN A 92 7.54 8.23 7.26
C ASN A 92 6.15 7.60 7.15
N THR A 93 5.27 8.17 6.33
CA THR A 93 3.89 7.73 6.16
C THR A 93 3.70 7.11 4.78
N VAL A 94 2.84 6.10 4.70
CA VAL A 94 2.45 5.41 3.47
C VAL A 94 0.94 5.39 3.40
N ILE A 95 0.40 5.87 2.29
CA ILE A 95 -1.05 5.92 2.02
C ILE A 95 -1.34 4.88 0.95
N LEU A 96 -2.19 3.91 1.27
CA LEU A 96 -2.69 2.93 0.32
C LEU A 96 -4.02 3.43 -0.22
N ASP A 97 -4.08 3.73 -1.51
CA ASP A 97 -5.30 4.11 -2.21
C ASP A 97 -5.90 2.91 -2.94
N TYR A 98 -7.08 2.50 -2.48
CA TYR A 98 -7.81 1.40 -3.06
C TYR A 98 -8.98 1.91 -3.90
N TRP A 99 -9.15 1.31 -5.08
CA TRP A 99 -10.28 1.59 -5.97
C TRP A 99 -11.20 0.38 -6.11
N SER A 100 -12.50 0.62 -6.19
CA SER A 100 -13.47 -0.42 -6.55
C SER A 100 -14.40 0.06 -7.66
N GLU A 101 -14.35 -0.60 -8.82
CA GLU A 101 -15.32 -0.38 -9.89
C GLU A 101 -16.73 -0.87 -9.50
N MET A 102 -16.81 -1.94 -8.70
CA MET A 102 -18.09 -2.56 -8.31
C MET A 102 -18.96 -1.62 -7.47
N VAL A 103 -18.34 -0.88 -6.54
CA VAL A 103 -19.05 0.08 -5.67
C VAL A 103 -18.76 1.54 -6.03
N ASN A 104 -17.96 1.77 -7.08
CA ASN A 104 -17.59 3.07 -7.63
C ASN A 104 -17.11 4.08 -6.57
N ASN A 105 -16.18 3.65 -5.71
CA ASN A 105 -15.61 4.53 -4.69
C ASN A 105 -14.15 4.18 -4.36
N GLN A 106 -13.50 5.14 -3.69
CA GLN A 106 -12.16 5.01 -3.13
C GLN A 106 -12.23 4.61 -1.65
N PHE A 107 -11.17 3.97 -1.19
CA PHE A 107 -10.94 3.63 0.20
C PHE A 107 -9.46 3.79 0.51
N THR A 108 -9.10 4.67 1.44
CA THR A 108 -7.70 4.94 1.77
C THR A 108 -7.32 4.42 3.16
N MET A 109 -6.08 3.98 3.30
CA MET A 109 -5.52 3.53 4.58
C MET A 109 -4.10 4.07 4.75
N THR A 110 -3.83 4.68 5.89
CA THR A 110 -2.56 5.36 6.13
C THR A 110 -1.80 4.70 7.25
N PHE A 111 -0.57 4.25 6.95
CA PHE A 111 0.35 3.65 7.89
C PHE A 111 1.53 4.58 8.15
N GLN A 112 1.94 4.70 9.41
CA GLN A 112 3.14 5.42 9.79
C GLN A 112 4.22 4.44 10.25
N TYR A 113 5.43 4.61 9.74
CA TYR A 113 6.61 3.90 10.21
C TYR A 113 7.22 4.61 11.41
N ASN A 114 7.29 3.93 12.55
CA ASN A 114 7.94 4.45 13.75
C ASN A 114 8.70 3.33 14.45
N SER A 115 9.97 3.56 14.75
CA SER A 115 10.81 2.66 15.56
C SER A 115 10.82 1.22 15.05
N GLY A 116 10.88 1.03 13.73
CA GLY A 116 10.92 -0.29 13.11
C GLY A 116 9.55 -0.93 12.84
N VAL A 117 8.46 -0.27 13.21
CA VAL A 117 7.11 -0.85 13.17
C VAL A 117 6.16 0.03 12.38
N TRP A 118 5.32 -0.59 11.55
CA TRP A 118 4.21 0.06 10.87
C TRP A 118 2.98 0.10 11.76
N LYS A 119 2.39 1.29 11.90
CA LYS A 119 1.17 1.50 12.66
C LYS A 119 0.12 2.13 11.76
N LEU A 120 -1.08 1.54 11.71
CA LEU A 120 -2.24 2.17 11.10
C LEU A 120 -2.62 3.43 11.90
N ILE A 121 -2.69 4.58 11.23
CA ILE A 121 -2.99 5.89 11.85
C ILE A 121 -4.24 6.58 11.29
N ASP A 122 -4.63 6.27 10.06
CA ASP A 122 -5.89 6.70 9.46
C ASP A 122 -6.50 5.58 8.62
N ALA A 123 -7.82 5.48 8.67
CA ALA A 123 -8.58 4.48 7.96
C ALA A 123 -9.85 5.10 7.34
N ASN A 124 -9.68 5.56 6.10
CA ASN A 124 -10.66 6.25 5.27
C ASN A 124 -11.19 7.55 5.93
N GLY A 125 -10.26 8.41 6.36
CA GLY A 125 -10.54 9.70 7.01
C GLY A 125 -11.01 9.56 8.46
N ARG A 126 -10.65 8.45 9.13
CA ARG A 126 -11.05 8.15 10.50
C ARG A 126 -9.88 7.56 11.27
N SER A 127 -9.71 8.01 12.51
CA SER A 127 -8.76 7.37 13.42
C SER A 127 -9.15 5.90 13.66
N PRO A 128 -8.20 4.96 13.51
CA PRO A 128 -8.40 3.54 13.81
C PRO A 128 -8.55 3.37 15.32
N LYS A 129 -9.75 3.01 15.76
CA LYS A 129 -10.05 2.70 17.18
C LYS A 129 -9.77 1.25 17.49
#